data_AF-A0A382AK27-F1
#
_entry.id   AF-A0A382AK27-F1
#
_cell.length_a   1.000
_cell.length_b   1.000
_cell.length_c   1.000
_cell.angle_alpha   90.00
_cell.angle_beta   90.00
_cell.angle_gamma   90.00
#
_symmetry.space_group_name_H-M   'P 1'
#
loop_
_entity.id
_entity.type
_entity.pdbx_description
1 polymer ?
#
loop_
_entity_poly.entity_id
_entity_poly.type
_entity_poly.pdbx_seq_one_letter_code
_entity_poly.pdbx_strand_id
1 'polypeptide(L)'
;MKAKNIWDEFSDVEQKQIGFYILNRYASSVVGKKEDKELVLLKTNEYYNKNFFALSRHKKLLWYLLCMTASSKKKITFHPWIGYKHKDHGSKSKVVKFLKNLYPTKKEDEIELLAKINSISDVKTLAMDFGMSKEDIRKVL
;
A
#
# COMPACT_ATOMS: atom_id res chain seq x y z
N MET A 1 1.56 -14.80 18.15
CA MET A 1 2.94 -15.10 18.54
C MET A 1 2.95 -15.32 20.04
N LYS A 2 3.74 -16.26 20.57
CA LYS A 2 3.97 -16.40 22.02
C LYS A 2 5.02 -15.38 22.47
N ALA A 3 4.73 -14.10 22.25
CA ALA A 3 5.69 -13.01 22.43
C ALA A 3 5.11 -11.87 23.30
N LYS A 4 4.02 -12.12 24.05
CA LYS A 4 3.37 -11.09 24.85
C LYS A 4 4.33 -10.48 25.87
N ASN A 5 5.12 -11.31 26.53
CA ASN A 5 6.04 -10.88 27.60
C ASN A 5 7.23 -10.07 27.07
N ILE A 6 7.61 -10.24 25.80
CA ILE A 6 8.75 -9.56 25.19
C ILE A 6 8.58 -8.03 25.21
N TRP A 7 7.34 -7.54 25.21
CA TRP A 7 7.10 -6.10 25.32
C TRP A 7 7.75 -5.49 26.57
N ASP A 8 7.69 -6.21 27.68
CA ASP A 8 8.22 -5.75 28.97
C ASP A 8 9.74 -5.95 29.08
N GLU A 9 10.33 -6.69 28.15
CA GLU A 9 11.79 -6.89 28.03
C GLU A 9 12.44 -5.79 27.17
N PHE A 10 11.68 -5.12 26.30
CA PHE A 10 12.20 -4.05 25.45
C PHE A 10 12.48 -2.78 26.24
N SER A 11 13.67 -2.22 26.03
CA SER A 11 14.02 -0.87 26.43
C SER A 11 13.17 0.18 25.70
N ASP A 12 13.11 1.39 26.25
CA ASP A 12 12.38 2.51 25.63
C ASP A 12 12.86 2.84 24.21
N VAL A 13 14.14 2.59 23.92
CA VAL A 13 14.73 2.81 22.60
C VAL A 13 14.20 1.77 21.61
N GLU A 14 14.20 0.50 22.00
CA GLU A 14 13.69 -0.60 21.17
C GLU A 14 12.19 -0.44 20.92
N GLN A 15 11.41 -0.06 21.94
CA GLN A 15 9.98 0.20 21.79
C GLN A 15 9.66 1.31 20.79
N LYS A 16 10.56 2.29 20.61
CA LYS A 16 10.42 3.36 19.61
C LYS A 16 10.71 2.90 18.19
N GLN A 17 11.53 1.86 18.02
CA GLN A 17 11.85 1.28 16.70
C GLN A 17 10.71 0.41 16.15
N ILE A 18 9.75 0.02 17.00
CA ILE A 18 8.63 -0.83 16.61
C ILE A 18 7.62 -0.04 15.75
N GLY A 19 7.67 -0.27 14.44
CA GLY A 19 6.72 0.27 13.47
C GLY A 19 5.41 -0.50 13.42
N PHE A 20 4.47 -0.21 14.32
CA PHE A 20 3.16 -0.89 14.41
C PHE A 20 2.36 -0.90 13.10
N TYR A 21 2.47 0.14 12.27
CA TYR A 21 1.80 0.19 10.98
C TYR A 21 2.35 -0.85 9.99
N ILE A 22 3.67 -1.04 9.98
CA ILE A 22 4.34 -2.03 9.12
C ILE A 22 4.04 -3.45 9.62
N LEU A 23 3.93 -3.62 10.94
CA LEU A 23 3.59 -4.91 11.56
C LEU A 23 2.18 -5.40 11.18
N ASN A 24 1.26 -4.52 10.82
CA ASN A 24 -0.05 -4.91 10.27
C ASN A 24 0.13 -5.75 8.99
N ARG A 25 0.95 -5.24 8.06
CA ARG A 25 1.26 -5.89 6.79
C ARG A 25 2.00 -7.21 7.01
N TYR A 26 2.95 -7.23 7.95
CA TYR A 26 3.65 -8.44 8.34
C TYR A 26 2.68 -9.51 8.85
N ALA A 27 1.81 -9.17 9.81
CA ALA A 27 0.87 -10.12 10.41
C ALA A 27 -0.09 -10.72 9.37
N SER A 28 -0.57 -9.92 8.42
CA SER A 28 -1.47 -10.41 7.36
C SER A 28 -0.78 -11.27 6.29
N SER A 29 0.54 -11.14 6.14
CA SER A 29 1.29 -11.81 5.08
C SER A 29 1.79 -13.17 5.57
N VAL A 30 0.98 -14.22 5.46
CA VAL A 30 1.34 -15.59 5.88
C VAL A 30 1.41 -16.53 4.69
N VAL A 31 2.45 -17.38 4.62
CA VAL A 31 2.49 -18.54 3.71
C VAL A 31 1.93 -19.77 4.41
N GLY A 32 1.10 -20.54 3.68
CA GLY A 32 0.45 -21.74 4.21
C GLY A 32 -0.77 -22.16 3.38
N LYS A 33 -1.54 -23.09 3.96
CA LYS A 33 -2.85 -23.52 3.43
C LYS A 33 -3.82 -22.35 3.40
N LYS A 34 -4.80 -22.40 2.49
CA LYS A 34 -5.81 -21.35 2.30
C LYS A 34 -6.54 -21.01 3.61
N GLU A 35 -7.02 -22.02 4.32
CA GLU A 35 -7.74 -21.85 5.60
C GLU A 35 -6.89 -21.10 6.65
N ASP A 36 -5.61 -21.47 6.77
CA ASP A 36 -4.71 -20.85 7.74
C ASP A 36 -4.44 -19.37 7.39
N LYS A 37 -4.37 -19.04 6.10
CA LYS A 37 -4.22 -17.65 5.61
C LYS A 37 -5.46 -16.82 5.90
N GLU A 38 -6.63 -17.33 5.54
CA GLU A 38 -7.92 -16.65 5.74
C GLU A 38 -8.17 -16.37 7.23
N LEU A 39 -7.88 -17.34 8.09
CA LEU A 39 -8.01 -17.18 9.53
C LEU A 39 -7.10 -16.08 10.07
N VAL A 40 -5.83 -16.03 9.65
CA VAL A 40 -4.90 -14.97 10.10
C VAL A 40 -5.31 -13.61 9.57
N LEU A 41 -5.77 -13.54 8.32
CA LEU A 41 -6.27 -12.30 7.73
C LEU A 41 -7.48 -11.76 8.52
N LEU A 42 -8.44 -12.63 8.82
CA LEU A 42 -9.63 -12.29 9.61
C LEU A 42 -9.26 -11.82 11.01
N LYS A 43 -8.39 -12.56 11.72
CA LYS A 43 -7.91 -12.15 13.04
C LYS A 43 -7.15 -10.82 13.01
N THR A 44 -6.32 -10.59 11.98
CA THR A 44 -5.56 -9.34 11.83
C THR A 44 -6.52 -8.17 11.60
N ASN A 45 -7.55 -8.36 10.79
CA ASN A 45 -8.55 -7.32 10.56
C ASN A 45 -9.38 -7.01 11.81
N GLU A 46 -9.93 -8.04 12.46
CA GLU A 46 -10.83 -7.85 13.61
C GLU A 46 -10.10 -7.39 14.88
N TYR A 47 -8.96 -8.00 15.20
CA TYR A 47 -8.26 -7.70 16.45
C TYR A 47 -7.32 -6.51 16.37
N TYR A 48 -6.74 -6.23 15.20
CA TYR A 48 -5.65 -5.25 15.09
C TYR A 48 -5.98 -4.08 14.17
N ASN A 49 -6.43 -4.33 12.94
CA ASN A 49 -6.59 -3.30 11.91
C ASN A 49 -7.78 -2.35 12.18
N LYS A 50 -8.94 -2.90 12.54
CA LYS A 50 -10.21 -2.16 12.64
C LYS A 50 -10.13 -0.92 13.55
N ASN A 51 -9.47 -1.05 14.70
CA ASN A 51 -9.35 0.02 15.70
C ASN A 51 -7.93 0.56 15.82
N PHE A 52 -7.07 0.32 14.82
CA PHE A 52 -5.64 0.63 14.88
C PHE A 52 -5.36 2.09 15.25
N PHE A 53 -6.03 3.04 14.59
CA PHE A 53 -5.80 4.47 14.83
C PHE A 53 -6.29 4.93 16.21
N ALA A 54 -7.40 4.38 16.70
CA ALA A 54 -7.93 4.69 18.02
C ALA A 54 -6.99 4.18 19.13
N LEU A 55 -6.37 3.01 18.94
CA LEU A 55 -5.49 2.36 19.91
C LEU A 55 -4.00 2.72 19.75
N SER A 56 -3.66 3.55 18.76
CA SER A 56 -2.28 3.96 18.44
C SER A 56 -1.49 4.54 19.61
N ARG A 57 -2.18 5.17 20.56
CA ARG A 57 -1.59 5.73 21.79
C ARG A 57 -1.18 4.65 22.80
N HIS A 58 -1.79 3.47 22.75
CA HIS A 58 -1.56 2.36 23.68
C HIS A 58 -0.70 1.26 23.04
N LYS A 59 0.61 1.52 22.92
CA LYS A 59 1.57 0.62 22.25
C LYS A 59 1.59 -0.81 22.81
N LYS A 60 1.55 -0.95 24.14
CA LYS A 60 1.50 -2.26 24.81
C LYS A 60 0.25 -3.06 24.44
N LEU A 61 -0.89 -2.39 24.34
CA LEU A 61 -2.15 -3.02 23.91
C LEU A 61 -2.08 -3.45 22.44
N LEU A 62 -1.54 -2.60 21.57
CA LEU A 62 -1.32 -2.96 20.16
C LEU A 62 -0.41 -4.20 20.02
N TRP A 63 0.65 -4.29 20.83
CA TRP A 63 1.51 -5.47 20.85
C TRP A 63 0.76 -6.76 21.22
N TYR A 64 -0.12 -6.68 22.23
CA TYR A 64 -0.94 -7.82 22.63
C TYR A 64 -1.95 -8.24 21.57
N LEU A 65 -2.62 -7.28 20.94
CA LEU A 65 -3.54 -7.54 19.84
C LEU A 65 -2.81 -8.17 18.65
N LEU A 66 -1.62 -7.66 18.29
CA LEU A 66 -0.76 -8.26 17.28
C LEU A 66 -0.35 -9.70 17.65
N CYS A 67 -0.02 -9.96 18.92
CA CYS A 67 0.29 -11.31 19.36
C CYS A 67 -0.90 -12.28 19.22
N MET A 68 -2.13 -11.78 19.28
CA MET A 68 -3.36 -12.57 19.13
C MET A 68 -3.71 -12.91 17.68
N THR A 69 -3.13 -12.21 16.69
CA THR A 69 -3.42 -12.48 15.27
C THR A 69 -2.85 -13.80 14.75
N ALA A 70 -1.89 -14.39 15.46
CA ALA A 70 -1.22 -15.60 15.00
C ALA A 70 -2.16 -16.82 14.87
N SER A 71 -1.72 -17.76 14.03
CA SER A 71 -2.40 -19.03 13.81
C SER A 71 -2.58 -19.80 15.13
N SER A 72 -3.74 -20.43 15.28
CA SER A 72 -4.10 -21.20 16.47
C SER A 72 -3.15 -22.38 16.72
N LYS A 73 -2.46 -22.86 15.67
CA LYS A 73 -1.47 -23.95 15.74
C LYS A 73 -0.15 -23.52 16.39
N LYS A 74 0.05 -22.22 16.69
CA LYS A 74 1.24 -21.64 17.32
C LYS A 74 2.57 -22.01 16.62
N LYS A 75 2.52 -22.46 15.37
CA LYS A 75 3.69 -22.77 14.56
C LYS A 75 4.27 -21.48 14.00
N ILE A 76 5.61 -21.41 13.93
CA ILE A 76 6.30 -20.32 13.24
C ILE A 76 5.97 -20.43 11.75
N THR A 77 5.34 -19.40 11.21
CA THR A 77 4.99 -19.29 9.79
C THR A 77 5.95 -18.33 9.11
N PHE A 78 6.28 -18.59 7.85
CA PHE A 78 7.03 -17.63 7.05
C PHE A 78 6.11 -16.49 6.61
N HIS A 79 6.59 -15.25 6.78
CA HIS A 79 5.88 -14.04 6.40
C HIS A 79 6.64 -13.37 5.23
N PRO A 80 6.13 -13.43 3.99
CA PRO A 80 6.83 -12.88 2.86
C PRO A 80 6.74 -11.35 2.90
N TRP A 81 7.84 -10.69 2.55
CA TRP A 81 7.85 -9.25 2.33
C TRP A 81 6.97 -8.91 1.13
N ILE A 82 5.96 -8.05 1.35
CA ILE A 82 5.12 -7.54 0.27
C ILE A 82 5.60 -6.14 -0.07
N GLY A 83 6.53 -6.08 -1.03
CA GLY A 83 7.02 -4.82 -1.58
C GLY A 83 5.89 -3.95 -2.15
N TYR A 84 6.14 -2.65 -2.18
CA TYR A 84 5.27 -1.72 -2.89
C TYR A 84 5.44 -1.99 -4.39
N LYS A 85 4.47 -2.66 -5.01
CA LYS A 85 4.43 -2.73 -6.47
C LYS A 85 4.07 -1.33 -6.96
N HIS A 86 5.05 -0.59 -7.45
CA HIS A 86 4.76 0.59 -8.24
C HIS A 86 3.85 0.13 -9.38
N LYS A 87 2.73 0.82 -9.59
CA LYS A 87 1.96 0.63 -10.83
C LYS A 87 2.96 0.86 -11.97
N ASP A 88 3.10 -0.09 -12.89
CA ASP A 88 3.95 0.07 -14.06
C ASP A 88 3.44 1.25 -14.88
N HIS A 89 4.01 2.42 -14.64
CA HIS A 89 3.75 3.60 -15.43
C HIS A 89 4.65 3.50 -16.68
N GLY A 90 4.26 2.65 -17.63
CA GLY A 90 4.84 2.59 -18.98
C GLY A 90 4.62 3.91 -19.76
N SER A 91 4.50 3.87 -21.10
CA SER A 91 4.26 5.10 -21.92
C SER A 91 3.07 5.95 -21.46
N LYS A 92 2.11 5.35 -20.74
CA LYS A 92 0.99 6.02 -20.09
C LYS A 92 1.40 7.01 -18.98
N SER A 93 2.61 6.92 -18.43
CA SER A 93 3.11 7.88 -17.42
C SER A 93 3.28 9.29 -18.00
N LYS A 94 3.78 9.38 -19.24
CA LYS A 94 3.97 10.63 -19.95
C LYS A 94 2.64 11.27 -20.33
N VAL A 95 1.71 10.45 -20.82
CA VAL A 95 0.33 10.85 -21.10
C VAL A 95 -0.37 11.37 -19.84
N VAL A 96 -0.27 10.63 -18.72
CA VAL A 96 -0.86 11.05 -17.43
C VAL A 96 -0.25 12.36 -16.95
N LYS A 97 1.07 12.55 -17.06
CA LYS A 97 1.73 13.82 -16.71
C LYS A 97 1.25 14.98 -17.58
N PHE A 98 1.14 14.77 -18.89
CA PHE A 98 0.62 15.77 -19.81
C PHE A 98 -0.83 16.16 -19.47
N LEU A 99 -1.70 15.17 -19.29
CA LEU A 99 -3.11 15.40 -18.94
C LEU A 99 -3.27 16.02 -17.54
N LYS A 100 -2.37 15.73 -16.59
CA LYS A 100 -2.35 16.38 -15.27
C LYS A 100 -1.99 17.86 -15.34
N ASN A 101 -1.06 18.24 -16.22
CA ASN A 101 -0.74 19.64 -16.48
C ASN A 101 -1.89 20.36 -17.18
N LEU A 102 -2.59 19.67 -18.08
CA LEU A 102 -3.72 20.22 -18.82
C LEU A 102 -4.97 20.40 -17.94
N TYR A 103 -5.20 19.47 -17.01
CA TYR A 103 -6.36 19.44 -16.13
C TYR A 103 -5.95 19.39 -14.66
N PRO A 104 -5.41 20.50 -14.11
CA PRO A 104 -4.87 20.53 -12.74
C PRO A 104 -5.94 20.35 -11.65
N THR A 105 -7.21 20.57 -11.98
CA THR A 105 -8.34 20.45 -11.05
C THR A 105 -8.97 19.05 -11.02
N LYS A 106 -8.56 18.14 -11.91
CA LYS A 106 -9.09 16.77 -11.99
C LYS A 106 -8.39 15.84 -11.01
N LYS A 107 -9.13 14.83 -10.53
CA LYS A 107 -8.56 13.81 -9.64
C LYS A 107 -7.61 12.90 -10.43
N GLU A 108 -6.61 12.34 -9.75
CA GLU A 108 -5.63 11.44 -10.39
C GLU A 108 -6.29 10.22 -11.05
N ASP A 109 -7.34 9.68 -10.42
CA ASP A 109 -8.11 8.54 -10.94
C ASP A 109 -8.80 8.86 -12.28
N GLU A 110 -9.30 10.10 -12.42
CA GLU A 110 -9.95 10.57 -13.64
C GLU A 110 -8.93 10.78 -14.77
N ILE A 111 -7.74 11.28 -14.43
CA ILE A 111 -6.64 11.45 -15.38
C ILE A 111 -6.12 10.08 -15.84
N GLU A 112 -5.98 9.11 -14.93
CA GLU A 112 -5.62 7.72 -15.27
C GLU A 112 -6.67 7.08 -16.19
N LEU A 113 -7.96 7.36 -15.96
CA LEU A 113 -9.05 6.88 -16.80
C LEU A 113 -8.98 7.50 -18.21
N LEU A 114 -8.81 8.82 -18.30
CA LEU A 114 -8.65 9.53 -19.57
C LEU A 114 -7.45 9.01 -20.37
N ALA A 115 -6.32 8.73 -19.71
CA ALA A 115 -5.15 8.14 -20.34
C ALA A 115 -5.36 6.67 -20.79
N LYS A 116 -6.35 5.96 -20.23
CA LYS A 116 -6.70 4.59 -20.63
C LYS A 116 -7.68 4.55 -21.80
N ILE A 117 -8.65 5.46 -21.83
CA ILE A 117 -9.68 5.51 -22.86
C ILE A 117 -9.12 6.08 -24.17
N ASN A 118 -8.24 7.08 -24.10
CA ASN A 118 -7.68 7.72 -25.29
C ASN A 118 -6.46 6.97 -25.82
N SER A 119 -6.31 6.92 -27.15
CA SER A 119 -5.09 6.43 -27.78
C SER A 119 -3.96 7.46 -27.72
N ILE A 120 -2.71 7.04 -27.89
CA ILE A 120 -1.56 7.96 -27.92
C ILE A 120 -1.68 8.97 -29.07
N SER A 121 -2.30 8.56 -30.20
CA SER A 121 -2.60 9.46 -31.32
C SER A 121 -3.57 10.56 -30.93
N ASP A 122 -4.65 10.23 -30.21
CA ASP A 122 -5.66 11.23 -29.81
C ASP A 122 -5.07 12.26 -28.86
N VAL A 123 -4.20 11.82 -27.95
CA VAL A 123 -3.49 12.72 -27.03
C VAL A 123 -2.50 13.64 -27.77
N LYS A 124 -1.88 13.17 -28.86
CA LYS A 124 -1.02 14.01 -29.70
C LYS A 124 -1.82 15.04 -30.49
N THR A 125 -3.00 14.66 -31.00
CA THR A 125 -3.94 15.60 -31.64
C THR A 125 -4.39 16.66 -30.65
N LEU A 126 -4.80 16.23 -29.45
CA LEU A 126 -5.16 17.14 -28.36
C LEU A 126 -4.01 18.12 -28.05
N ALA A 127 -2.78 17.64 -27.96
CA ALA A 127 -1.62 18.51 -27.73
C ALA A 127 -1.41 19.53 -28.86
N MET A 128 -1.67 19.16 -30.12
CA MET A 128 -1.63 20.10 -31.26
C MET A 128 -2.76 21.13 -31.18
N ASP A 129 -3.98 20.72 -30.79
CA ASP A 129 -5.13 21.63 -30.62
C ASP A 129 -4.89 22.67 -29.52
N PHE A 130 -4.13 22.29 -28.49
CA PHE A 130 -3.67 23.19 -27.43
C PHE A 130 -2.46 24.06 -27.84
N GLY A 131 -2.03 24.01 -29.10
CA GLY A 131 -1.00 24.88 -29.66
C GLY A 131 0.44 24.38 -29.46
N MET A 132 0.66 23.11 -29.09
CA MET A 132 2.02 22.58 -28.98
C MET A 132 2.62 22.25 -30.34
N SER A 133 3.91 22.58 -30.53
CA SER A 133 4.64 22.19 -31.72
C SER A 133 4.88 20.68 -31.76
N LYS A 134 5.05 20.10 -32.96
CA LYS A 134 5.36 18.66 -33.12
C LYS A 134 6.66 18.25 -32.42
N GLU A 135 7.58 19.20 -32.22
CA GLU A 135 8.84 18.97 -31.50
C GLU A 135 8.63 18.88 -29.99
N ASP A 136 7.77 19.73 -29.44
CA ASP A 136 7.43 19.72 -28.00
C ASP A 136 6.63 18.47 -27.63
N ILE A 137 5.74 18.04 -28.52
CA ILE A 137 4.97 16.80 -28.36
C ILE A 137 5.91 15.59 -28.27
N ARG A 138 6.96 15.52 -29.10
CA ARG A 138 7.95 14.43 -29.04
C ARG A 138 8.77 14.41 -27.75
N LYS A 139 9.00 15.58 -27.14
CA LYS A 139 9.71 15.68 -25.85
C LYS A 139 8.83 15.23 -24.68
N VAL A 140 7.54 15.55 -24.72
CA VAL A 140 6.60 15.34 -23.60
C VAL A 140 5.91 13.96 -23.64
N LEU A 141 5.56 13.44 -24.83
CA LEU A 141 4.81 12.19 -25.06
C LEU A 141 5.65 11.15 -25.81
#